data_AF-A0A7V8XX50-F1
#
_entry.id   AF-A0A7V8XX50-F1
#
_cell.length_a   1.000
_cell.length_b   1.000
_cell.length_c   1.000
_cell.angle_alpha   90.00
_cell.angle_beta   90.00
_cell.angle_gamma   90.00
#
_symmetry.space_group_name_H-M   'P 1'
#
loop_
_entity.id
_entity.type
_entity.pdbx_description
1 polymer ?
#
loop_
_entity_poly.entity_id
_entity_poly.type
_entity_poly.pdbx_seq_one_letter_code
_entity_poly.pdbx_strand_id
1 'polypeptide(L)'
;VWIHPTEYAPCQEFAETSRSAAVEVLRYPSARDPGPGAAVNLALLTCRAFSSRAPLERQTWRIHVDAAGVRAICTFPEARVGFGRDAFAKDPRVASMPWERR
;
A
#
# COMPACT_ATOMS: atom_id res chain seq x y z
N VAL A 1 -15.33 -8.31 0.25
CA VAL A 1 -15.48 -8.08 1.70
C VAL A 1 -14.14 -7.72 2.38
N TRP A 2 -13.03 -8.42 2.17
CA TRP A 2 -11.71 -8.02 2.75
C TRP A 2 -10.86 -7.06 1.89
N ILE A 3 -11.13 -6.92 0.60
CA ILE A 3 -10.45 -5.97 -0.31
C ILE A 3 -11.18 -4.62 -0.43
N HIS A 4 -12.06 -4.27 0.52
CA HIS A 4 -12.78 -3.01 0.43
C HIS A 4 -11.79 -1.84 0.52
N PRO A 5 -11.88 -0.81 -0.36
CA PRO A 5 -10.88 0.25 -0.41
C PRO A 5 -10.84 1.12 0.86
N THR A 6 -11.96 1.20 1.59
CA THR A 6 -12.11 2.08 2.77
C THR A 6 -12.68 1.41 4.02
N GLU A 7 -13.22 0.19 3.90
CA GLU A 7 -13.85 -0.50 5.04
C GLU A 7 -12.86 -1.54 5.54
N TYR A 8 -12.13 -1.18 6.60
CA TYR A 8 -11.02 -1.98 7.10
C TYR A 8 -11.43 -3.03 8.14
N ALA A 9 -12.62 -2.91 8.74
CA ALA A 9 -13.05 -3.84 9.79
C ALA A 9 -13.00 -5.31 9.34
N PRO A 10 -13.51 -5.71 8.15
CA PRO A 10 -13.48 -7.11 7.74
C PRO A 10 -12.05 -7.65 7.53
N CYS A 11 -11.11 -6.84 7.04
CA CYS A 11 -9.74 -7.30 6.86
C CYS A 11 -8.98 -7.37 8.20
N GLN A 12 -9.29 -6.48 9.14
CA GLN A 12 -8.72 -6.49 10.48
C GLN A 12 -9.22 -7.70 11.29
N GLU A 13 -10.52 -7.99 11.25
CA GLU A 13 -11.12 -9.17 11.90
C GLU A 13 -10.55 -10.48 11.33
N PHE A 14 -10.38 -10.55 10.00
CA PHE A 14 -9.77 -11.69 9.35
C PHE A 14 -8.30 -11.89 9.78
N ALA A 15 -7.52 -10.80 9.86
CA ALA A 15 -6.15 -10.85 10.35
C ALA A 15 -6.08 -11.30 11.83
N GLU A 16 -7.01 -10.84 12.68
CA GLU A 16 -7.06 -11.21 14.09
C GLU A 16 -7.42 -12.69 14.28
N THR A 17 -8.41 -13.17 13.55
CA THR A 17 -8.79 -14.59 13.52
C THR A 17 -7.60 -15.45 13.07
N SER A 18 -6.88 -14.99 12.05
CA SER A 18 -5.69 -15.68 11.53
C SER A 18 -4.57 -15.76 12.58
N ARG A 19 -4.32 -14.69 13.33
CA ARG A 19 -3.35 -14.70 14.45
C ARG A 19 -3.75 -15.70 15.53
N SER A 20 -5.04 -15.73 15.90
CA SER A 20 -5.58 -16.67 16.88
C SER A 20 -5.41 -18.13 16.44
N ALA A 21 -5.43 -18.39 15.14
CA ALA A 21 -5.17 -19.68 14.52
C ALA A 21 -3.67 -19.96 14.27
N ALA A 22 -2.75 -19.13 14.79
CA ALA A 22 -1.31 -19.22 14.59
C ALA A 22 -0.85 -19.17 13.12
N VAL A 23 -1.65 -18.57 12.23
CA VAL A 23 -1.24 -18.29 10.85
C VAL A 23 -0.17 -17.20 10.85
N GLU A 24 0.91 -17.44 10.11
CA GLU A 24 2.07 -16.54 10.09
C GLU A 24 2.07 -15.56 8.92
N VAL A 25 1.51 -15.95 7.77
CA VAL A 25 1.51 -15.16 6.53
C VAL A 25 0.18 -15.33 5.81
N LEU A 26 -0.40 -14.23 5.32
CA LEU A 26 -1.56 -14.23 4.45
C LEU A 26 -1.16 -13.76 3.05
N ARG A 27 -1.55 -14.51 2.02
CA ARG A 27 -1.44 -14.11 0.62
C ARG A 27 -2.81 -13.68 0.11
N TYR A 28 -2.91 -12.48 -0.45
CA TYR A 28 -4.19 -11.93 -0.89
C TYR A 28 -4.01 -10.98 -2.09
N PRO A 29 -5.05 -10.79 -2.93
CA PRO A 29 -4.98 -9.84 -4.05
C PRO A 29 -4.92 -8.40 -3.56
N SER A 30 -4.30 -7.52 -4.35
CA SER A 30 -4.27 -6.09 -4.07
C SER A 30 -5.68 -5.50 -4.09
N ALA A 31 -6.07 -4.83 -3.00
CA ALA A 31 -7.29 -4.04 -2.96
C ALA A 31 -7.24 -2.83 -3.91
N ARG A 32 -6.02 -2.42 -4.33
CA ARG A 32 -5.79 -1.21 -5.15
C ARG A 32 -5.50 -1.50 -6.60
N ASP A 33 -5.28 -2.76 -6.93
CA ASP A 33 -5.16 -3.26 -8.29
C ASP A 33 -6.05 -4.51 -8.48
N PRO A 34 -7.39 -4.34 -8.43
CA PRO A 34 -8.31 -5.44 -8.63
C PRO A 34 -8.50 -5.71 -10.13
N GLY A 35 -8.10 -6.91 -10.59
CA GLY A 35 -8.31 -7.33 -11.98
C GLY A 35 -7.59 -8.63 -12.37
N PRO A 36 -7.77 -9.11 -13.60
CA PRO A 36 -6.92 -10.17 -14.16
C PRO A 36 -5.46 -9.73 -14.13
N GLY A 37 -4.58 -10.54 -13.53
CA GLY A 37 -3.17 -10.17 -13.32
C GLY A 37 -2.91 -9.26 -12.12
N ALA A 38 -3.89 -9.08 -11.22
CA ALA A 38 -3.76 -8.29 -10.00
C ALA A 38 -2.45 -8.56 -9.23
N ALA A 39 -1.83 -7.49 -8.77
CA ALA A 39 -0.70 -7.58 -7.86
C ALA A 39 -1.06 -8.40 -6.60
N VAL A 40 -0.09 -9.18 -6.11
CA VAL A 40 -0.23 -10.04 -4.94
C VAL A 40 0.41 -9.34 -3.75
N ASN A 41 -0.36 -9.22 -2.67
CA ASN A 41 0.13 -8.73 -1.40
C ASN A 41 0.38 -9.89 -0.43
N LEU A 42 1.32 -9.67 0.47
CA LEU A 42 1.62 -10.54 1.61
C LEU A 42 1.46 -9.73 2.90
N ALA A 43 0.68 -10.24 3.84
CA ALA A 43 0.63 -9.71 5.20
C ALA A 43 1.38 -10.66 6.13
N LEU A 44 2.44 -10.16 6.76
CA LEU A 44 3.20 -10.88 7.79
C LEU A 44 2.52 -10.66 9.14
N LEU A 45 2.08 -11.74 9.78
CA LEU A 45 1.40 -11.71 11.08
C LEU A 45 2.34 -11.98 12.26
N THR A 46 3.60 -12.30 11.99
CA THR A 46 4.64 -12.58 12.98
C THR A 46 5.96 -11.89 12.60
N CYS A 47 6.71 -11.46 13.61
CA CYS A 47 8.03 -10.87 13.42
C CYS A 47 9.11 -11.90 13.03
N ARG A 48 8.82 -13.22 13.12
CA ARG A 48 9.78 -14.29 12.76
C ARG A 48 10.24 -14.23 11.29
N ALA A 49 9.46 -13.59 10.42
CA ALA A 49 9.82 -13.39 9.02
C ALA A 49 11.00 -12.41 8.83
N PHE A 50 11.32 -11.56 9.82
CA PHE A 50 12.44 -10.64 9.74
C PHE A 50 13.75 -11.32 10.14
N SER A 51 14.77 -11.22 9.28
CA SER A 51 16.11 -11.77 9.53
C SER A 51 16.94 -10.92 10.52
N SER A 52 16.57 -9.66 10.73
CA SER A 52 17.24 -8.74 11.66
C SER A 52 16.21 -7.87 12.38
N ARG A 53 16.52 -7.51 13.63
CA ARG A 53 15.72 -6.56 14.42
C ARG A 53 16.00 -5.10 14.06
N ALA A 54 17.21 -4.82 13.59
CA ALA A 54 17.61 -3.47 13.21
C ALA A 54 17.24 -3.22 11.74
N PRO A 55 16.68 -2.04 11.40
CA PRO A 55 16.50 -1.64 10.01
C PRO A 55 17.83 -1.71 9.23
N LEU A 56 17.81 -2.30 8.04
CA LEU A 56 19.01 -2.41 7.20
C LEU A 56 19.37 -1.08 6.54
N GLU A 57 18.37 -0.33 6.10
CA GLU A 57 18.53 0.95 5.43
C GLU A 57 17.38 1.90 5.80
N ARG A 58 17.65 3.21 5.79
CA ARG A 58 16.65 4.26 5.91
C ARG A 58 16.66 5.11 4.65
N GLN A 59 15.51 5.22 4.01
CA GLN A 59 15.34 6.00 2.79
C GLN A 59 14.47 7.23 3.07
N THR A 60 14.82 8.36 2.44
CA THR A 60 14.02 9.58 2.50
C THR A 60 13.38 9.83 1.14
N TRP A 61 12.04 9.82 1.14
CA TRP A 61 11.23 10.02 -0.05
C TRP A 61 10.56 11.39 -0.01
N ARG A 62 10.73 12.18 -1.07
CA ARG A 62 9.98 13.41 -1.30
C ARG A 62 8.83 13.10 -2.26
N ILE A 63 7.61 13.38 -1.83
CA ILE A 63 6.40 13.13 -2.61
C ILE A 63 5.84 14.46 -3.08
N HIS A 64 5.78 14.64 -4.39
CA HIS A 64 5.19 15.79 -5.05
C HIS A 64 3.83 15.40 -5.62
N VAL A 65 2.83 16.23 -5.35
CA VAL A 65 1.48 16.06 -5.89
C VAL A 65 1.11 17.32 -6.66
N ASP A 66 0.85 17.17 -7.96
CA ASP A 66 0.55 18.25 -8.88
C ASP A 66 -0.56 17.85 -9.87
N ALA A 67 -0.87 18.74 -10.82
CA ALA A 67 -1.92 18.51 -11.80
C ALA A 67 -1.67 17.28 -12.71
N ALA A 68 -0.42 16.83 -12.85
CA ALA A 68 -0.06 15.64 -13.63
C ALA A 68 -0.21 14.35 -12.82
N GLY A 69 -0.19 14.41 -11.48
CA GLY A 69 -0.37 13.27 -10.59
C GLY A 69 0.57 13.28 -9.40
N VAL A 70 1.11 12.12 -9.05
CA VAL A 70 2.00 11.94 -7.90
C VAL A 70 3.37 11.44 -8.37
N ARG A 71 4.43 12.10 -7.91
CA ARG A 71 5.82 11.66 -8.12
C ARG A 71 6.51 11.52 -6.77
N ALA A 72 7.15 10.38 -6.54
CA ALA A 72 7.97 10.16 -5.35
C ALA A 72 9.43 9.96 -5.77
N ILE A 73 10.32 10.71 -5.11
CA ILE A 73 11.76 10.73 -5.40
C ILE A 73 12.50 10.35 -4.13
N CYS A 74 13.27 9.26 -4.20
CA CYS A 74 14.26 8.89 -3.21
C CYS A 74 15.63 9.43 -3.63
N THR A 75 16.34 10.06 -2.70
CA THR A 75 17.68 10.62 -2.99
C THR A 75 18.80 9.61 -2.74
N PHE A 76 18.59 8.62 -1.86
CA PHE A 76 19.57 7.57 -1.59
C PHE A 76 18.88 6.27 -1.13
N PRO A 77 19.02 5.16 -1.89
CA PRO A 77 19.56 5.12 -3.26
C PRO A 77 18.68 5.95 -4.19
N GLU A 78 19.22 6.42 -5.32
CA GLU A 78 18.42 7.18 -6.27
C GLU A 78 17.32 6.29 -6.85
N ALA A 79 16.07 6.66 -6.60
CA ALA A 79 14.90 5.97 -7.13
C ALA A 79 13.78 6.98 -7.39
N ARG A 80 12.97 6.71 -8.42
CA ARG A 80 11.84 7.55 -8.79
C ARG A 80 10.67 6.66 -9.15
N VAL A 81 9.49 7.00 -8.65
CA VAL A 81 8.23 6.37 -9.04
C VAL A 81 7.18 7.44 -9.31
N GLY A 82 6.37 7.24 -10.33
CA GLY A 82 5.35 8.19 -10.76
C GLY A 82 4.03 7.49 -11.05
N PHE A 83 2.94 8.16 -10.70
CA PHE A 83 1.58 7.69 -10.95
C PHE A 83 0.76 8.86 -11.52
N GLY A 84 0.07 8.62 -12.63
CA GLY A 84 -0.93 9.55 -13.15
C GLY A 84 -2.15 9.63 -12.23
N ARG A 85 -3.00 10.64 -12.43
CA ARG A 85 -4.25 10.83 -11.66
C ARG A 85 -5.20 9.64 -11.77
N ASP A 86 -5.21 8.98 -12.93
CA ASP A 86 -6.00 7.80 -13.23
C ASP A 86 -5.73 6.64 -12.27
N ALA A 87 -4.49 6.50 -11.79
CA ALA A 87 -4.13 5.51 -10.78
C ALA A 87 -4.90 5.70 -9.45
N PHE A 88 -5.42 6.90 -9.19
CA PHE A 88 -6.16 7.25 -7.98
C PHE A 88 -7.67 7.36 -8.20
N ALA A 89 -8.15 7.27 -9.44
CA ALA A 89 -9.55 7.55 -9.81
C ALA A 89 -10.57 6.65 -9.09
N LYS A 90 -10.16 5.44 -8.68
CA LYS A 90 -11.01 4.47 -7.97
C LYS A 90 -11.00 4.63 -6.45
N ASP A 91 -10.18 5.52 -5.89
CA ASP A 91 -10.10 5.73 -4.44
C ASP A 91 -11.04 6.86 -3.98
N PRO A 92 -12.15 6.55 -3.29
CA PRO A 92 -13.12 7.56 -2.90
C PRO A 92 -12.56 8.60 -1.92
N ARG A 93 -11.47 8.30 -1.20
CA ARG A 93 -10.90 9.22 -0.19
C ARG A 93 -10.21 10.42 -0.82
N VAL A 94 -9.76 10.29 -2.06
CA VAL A 94 -9.05 11.35 -2.81
C VAL A 94 -9.82 11.78 -4.06
N ALA A 95 -11.08 11.34 -4.21
CA ALA A 95 -11.91 11.67 -5.36
C ALA A 95 -12.16 13.18 -5.50
N SER A 96 -12.29 13.90 -4.38
CA SER A 96 -12.48 15.35 -4.34
C SER A 96 -11.18 16.14 -4.13
N MET A 97 -10.02 15.50 -4.28
CA MET A 97 -8.73 16.15 -4.05
C MET A 97 -8.48 17.24 -5.11
N PRO A 98 -8.15 18.48 -4.71
CA PRO A 98 -7.72 19.50 -5.66
C PRO A 98 -6.32 19.16 -6.18
N TRP A 99 -6.26 18.71 -7.42
CA TRP A 99 -5.00 18.35 -8.10
C TRP A 99 -4.25 19.59 -8.60
N GLU A 100 -4.98 20.64 -8.98
CA GLU A 100 -4.39 21.93 -9.31
C GLU A 100 -4.04 22.68 -8.03
N ARG A 101 -2.73 22.83 -7.79
CA ARG A 101 -2.19 23.58 -6.66
C ARG A 101 -1.42 24.76 -7.22
N ARG A 102 -1.88 25.97 -6.92
CA ARG A 102 -1.19 27.23 -7.23
C ARG A 102 -0.14 27.53 -6.17
#